data_AF-A0A538GKC2-F1
#
_entry.id   AF-A0A538GKC2-F1
#
_cell.length_a   1.000
_cell.length_b   1.000
_cell.length_c   1.000
_cell.angle_alpha   90.00
_cell.angle_beta   90.00
_cell.angle_gamma   90.00
#
_symmetry.space_group_name_H-M   'P 1'
#
loop_
_entity.id
_entity.type
_entity.pdbx_description
1 polymer ?
#
loop_
_entity_poly.entity_id
_entity_poly.type
_entity_poly.pdbx_seq_one_letter_code
_entity_poly.pdbx_strand_id
1 'polypeptide(L)' 'MAPGTWAGARMPIPGNAEFAVYFLIELIFALIWIVADSVDTRQWVLYTTILTAFYILSRGIAKASRVLEQ' A
#
# COMPACT_ATOMS: atom_id res chain seq x y z
N MET A 1 -22.21 -3.71 26.94
CA MET A 1 -21.12 -4.27 26.11
C MET A 1 -19.90 -4.46 27.01
N ALA A 2 -19.27 -5.63 26.99
CA ALA A 2 -18.14 -5.94 27.87
C ALA A 2 -16.83 -5.34 27.33
N PRO A 3 -15.90 -4.87 28.20
CA PRO A 3 -14.58 -4.42 27.76
C PRO A 3 -13.75 -5.63 27.30
N GLY A 4 -13.22 -5.58 26.08
CA GLY A 4 -12.38 -6.67 25.52
C GLY A 4 -12.71 -7.11 24.10
N THR A 5 -13.76 -6.59 23.48
CA THR A 5 -13.96 -6.75 22.03
C THR A 5 -13.05 -5.79 21.26
N TRP A 6 -11.77 -6.12 21.16
CA TRP A 6 -10.78 -5.47 20.30
C TRP A 6 -11.02 -5.77 18.81
N ALA A 7 -12.27 -5.65 18.35
CA ALA A 7 -12.59 -5.69 16.93
C ALA A 7 -12.06 -4.41 16.28
N GLY A 8 -10.76 -4.34 15.95
CA GLY A 8 -10.26 -3.10 15.34
C GLY A 8 -8.77 -2.91 15.12
N ALA A 9 -7.95 -3.95 15.20
CA ALA A 9 -6.66 -3.93 14.49
C ALA A 9 -6.73 -4.94 13.35
N ARG A 10 -7.81 -4.90 12.56
CA ARG A 10 -7.77 -5.51 11.24
C ARG A 10 -6.71 -4.75 10.46
N MET A 11 -5.68 -5.44 9.98
CA MET A 11 -4.82 -4.89 8.93
C MET A 11 -5.76 -4.28 7.88
N PRO A 12 -5.50 -3.06 7.38
CA PRO A 12 -6.27 -2.54 6.25
C PRO A 12 -6.05 -3.50 5.09
N ILE A 13 -6.92 -4.50 4.96
CA ILE A 13 -7.10 -5.19 3.69
C ILE A 13 -7.52 -4.07 2.75
N PRO A 14 -6.79 -3.84 1.64
CA PRO A 14 -7.20 -2.83 0.69
C PRO A 14 -8.68 -3.02 0.40
N GLY A 15 -9.48 -1.97 0.60
CA GLY A 15 -10.86 -2.01 0.11
C GLY A 15 -10.84 -2.29 -1.40
N ASN A 16 -11.95 -2.76 -1.96
CA ASN A 16 -12.02 -3.09 -3.40
C ASN A 16 -11.41 -1.99 -4.31
N ALA A 17 -11.63 -0.73 -3.96
CA ALA A 17 -11.06 0.43 -4.67
C ALA A 17 -9.53 0.59 -4.49
N GLU A 18 -8.99 0.42 -3.28
CA GLU A 18 -7.55 0.50 -3.05
C GLU A 18 -6.81 -0.67 -3.71
N PHE A 19 -7.41 -1.86 -3.71
CA PHE A 19 -6.87 -2.99 -4.47
C PHE A 19 -6.86 -2.70 -5.97
N ALA A 20 -7.94 -2.12 -6.52
CA ALA A 20 -8.01 -1.75 -7.93
C ALA A 20 -6.95 -0.71 -8.32
N VAL A 21 -6.70 0.29 -7.46
CA VAL A 21 -5.62 1.27 -7.67
C VAL A 21 -4.26 0.58 -7.64
N TYR A 22 -4.04 -0.31 -6.67
CA TYR A 22 -2.80 -1.05 -6.55
C TYR A 22 -2.53 -1.93 -7.79
N PHE A 23 -3.56 -2.63 -8.26
CA PHE A 23 -3.51 -3.43 -9.48
C PHE A 23 -3.21 -2.57 -10.71
N LEU A 24 -3.84 -1.39 -10.83
CA LEU A 24 -3.61 -0.47 -11.94
C LEU A 24 -2.19 0.07 -11.95
N ILE A 25 -1.62 0.39 -10.77
CA ILE A 25 -0.22 0.81 -10.67
C ILE A 25 0.72 -0.31 -11.09
N GLU A 26 0.48 -1.54 -10.61
CA GLU A 26 1.30 -2.69 -10.95
C GLU A 26 1.23 -3.01 -12.44
N LEU A 27 0.05 -2.87 -13.05
CA LEU A 27 -0.14 -3.00 -14.49
C LEU A 27 0.71 -1.96 -15.25
N ILE A 28 0.74 -0.71 -14.79
CA ILE A 28 1.59 0.35 -15.39
C ILE A 28 3.06 0.01 -15.24
N PHE A 29 3.51 -0.46 -14.07
CA PHE A 29 4.90 -0.88 -13.86
C PHE A 29 5.30 -2.06 -14.74
N ALA A 30 4.42 -3.05 -14.89
CA ALA A 30 4.64 -4.17 -15.79
C ALA A 30 4.74 -3.71 -17.25
N LEU A 31 3.90 -2.76 -17.69
CA LEU A 31 4.00 -2.18 -19.04
C LEU A 31 5.32 -1.44 -19.25
N ILE A 32 5.78 -0.66 -18.27
CA ILE A 32 7.09 0.02 -18.32
C ILE A 32 8.20 -1.01 -18.44
N TRP A 33 8.17 -2.08 -17.61
CA TRP A 33 9.16 -3.15 -17.63
C TRP A 33 9.22 -3.89 -18.98
N ILE A 34 8.08 -4.08 -19.66
CA ILE A 34 8.02 -4.73 -20.98
C ILE A 34 8.52 -3.82 -22.10
N VAL A 35 8.25 -2.52 -22.02
CA VAL A 35 8.50 -1.57 -23.12
C VAL A 35 9.85 -0.85 -23.00
N ALA A 36 10.37 -0.67 -21.80
CA ALA A 36 11.60 0.08 -21.55
C ALA A 36 12.78 -0.86 -21.25
N ASP A 37 13.71 -0.99 -22.19
CA ASP A 37 14.95 -1.76 -22.03
C ASP A 37 15.85 -1.26 -20.88
N SER A 38 15.59 -0.05 -20.37
CA SER A 38 16.28 0.55 -19.23
C SER A 38 15.72 0.13 -17.86
N VAL A 39 14.65 -0.67 -17.84
CA VAL A 39 13.97 -1.14 -16.64
C VAL A 39 13.99 -2.66 -16.60
N ASP A 40 14.81 -3.22 -15.71
CA ASP A 40 14.86 -4.65 -15.48
C ASP A 40 13.96 -5.11 -14.30
N THR A 41 13.93 -6.41 -14.05
CA THR A 41 13.13 -6.99 -12.95
C THR A 41 13.57 -6.46 -11.58
N ARG A 42 14.86 -6.18 -11.38
CA ARG A 42 15.36 -5.64 -10.11
C ARG A 42 14.81 -4.24 -9.88
N GLN A 43 14.81 -3.38 -10.90
CA GLN A 43 14.22 -2.04 -10.82
C GLN A 43 12.72 -2.11 -10.56
N TRP A 44 11.98 -2.96 -11.28
CA TRP A 44 10.55 -3.14 -11.06
C TRP A 44 10.23 -3.57 -9.62
N VAL A 45 10.92 -4.60 -9.10
CA VAL A 45 10.73 -5.06 -7.72
C VAL A 45 11.07 -3.96 -6.71
N LEU A 46 12.12 -3.18 -6.98
CA LEU A 46 12.54 -2.08 -6.11
C LEU A 46 11.50 -0.94 -6.09
N TYR A 47 10.99 -0.53 -7.24
CA TYR A 47 9.95 0.50 -7.34
C TYR A 47 8.67 0.07 -6.63
N THR A 48 8.24 -1.17 -6.84
CA THR A 48 7.08 -1.75 -6.17
C THR A 48 7.29 -1.78 -4.67
N THR A 49 8.45 -2.26 -4.20
CA THR A 49 8.78 -2.32 -2.76
C THR A 49 8.77 -0.94 -2.12
N ILE A 50 9.43 0.04 -2.74
CA ILE A 50 9.50 1.42 -2.22
C ILE A 50 8.10 2.03 -2.14
N LEU A 51 7.31 1.92 -3.21
CA LEU A 51 5.94 2.43 -3.23
C LEU A 51 5.07 1.77 -2.14
N THR A 52 5.17 0.45 -1.99
CA THR A 52 4.47 -0.30 -0.94
C THR A 52 4.84 0.19 0.45
N ALA A 53 6.15 0.35 0.69
CA ALA A 53 6.67 0.77 1.99
C ALA A 53 6.15 2.15 2.36
N PHE A 54 6.22 3.12 1.44
CA PHE A 54 5.69 4.46 1.67
C PHE A 54 4.18 4.47 1.90
N TYR A 55 3.42 3.67 1.15
CA TYR A 55 1.98 3.54 1.36
C TYR A 55 1.63 3.02 2.77
N ILE A 56 2.33 1.97 3.23
CA ILE A 56 2.15 1.43 4.58
C ILE A 56 2.51 2.49 5.64
N LEU A 57 3.63 3.19 5.45
CA LEU A 57 4.07 4.26 6.35
C LEU A 57 3.05 5.41 6.40
N SER A 58 2.56 5.88 5.25
CA SER A 58 1.54 6.93 5.16
C SER A 58 0.27 6.56 5.93
N ARG A 59 -0.19 5.30 5.82
CA ARG A 59 -1.34 4.82 6.60
C ARG A 59 -1.05 4.75 8.10
N GLY A 60 0.13 4.27 8.48
CA GLY A 60 0.55 4.24 9.87
C GLY A 60 0.52 5.61 10.52
N ILE A 61 1.08 6.62 9.83
CA ILE A 61 1.08 8.02 10.27
C ILE A 61 -0.35 8.57 10.34
N ALA A 62 -1.18 8.35 9.32
CA ALA A 62 -2.57 8.83 9.34
C ALA A 62 -3.36 8.26 10.52
N LYS A 63 -3.15 6.98 10.86
CA LYS A 63 -3.75 6.37 12.04
C LYS A 63 -3.22 6.97 13.34
N ALA A 64 -1.91 7.16 13.47
CA ALA A 64 -1.28 7.74 14.65
C ALA A 64 -1.69 9.21 14.88
N SER A 65 -1.84 10.00 13.80
CA SER A 65 -2.27 11.40 13.88
C SER A 65 -3.65 11.54 14.53
N ARG A 66 -4.58 10.62 14.21
CA ARG A 66 -5.94 10.63 14.78
C ARG A 66 -5.98 10.29 16.27
N VAL A 67 -4.93 9.68 16.82
CA VAL A 67 -4.82 9.40 18.27
C VAL A 67 -4.50 10.68 19.05
N LEU A 68 -3.81 11.65 18.42
CA LEU A 68 -3.43 12.92 19.06
C LEU A 68 -4.55 13.98 18.99
N GLU A 69 -5.56 13.78 18.14
CA GLU A 69 -6.75 14.62 18.03
C GLU A 69 -7.91 14.19 18.95
N GLN A 70 -7.77 13.08 19.67
CA GLN A 70 -8.77 12.52 20.61
C GLN A 70 -8.38 12.84 22.05
#